data_AF-A0A917WQY8-F1
#
_entry.id   AF-A0A917WQY8-F1
#
_cell.length_a   1.000
_cell.length_b   1.000
_cell.length_c   1.000
_cell.angle_alpha   90.00
_cell.angle_beta   90.00
_cell.angle_gamma   90.00
#
_symmetry.space_group_name_H-M   'P 1'
#
loop_
_entity.id
_entity.type
_entity.pdbx_description
1 polymer ?
#
loop_
_entity_poly.entity_id
_entity_poly.type
_entity_poly.pdbx_seq_one_letter_code
_entity_poly.pdbx_strand_id
1 'polypeptide(L)' 'MRKEKNQKDSTGLKDRLDPELFQALQGKKQQLKQAEANKLEQQRQQQIKVRKRKEANKSFDELLEESELDWKKFK' A
#
# COMPACT_ATOMS: atom_id res chain seq x y z
N MET A 1 27.54 -46.03 19.65
CA MET A 1 28.38 -45.01 18.97
C MET A 1 27.89 -44.91 17.52
N ARG A 2 27.50 -43.80 16.90
CA ARG A 2 27.44 -42.35 17.18
C ARG A 2 26.25 -41.81 16.37
N LYS A 3 25.37 -40.97 16.95
CA LYS A 3 24.45 -40.13 16.18
C LYS A 3 25.17 -38.82 15.93
N GLU A 4 25.76 -38.66 14.76
CA GLU A 4 26.36 -37.40 14.33
C GLU A 4 25.77 -36.99 12.98
N LYS A 5 25.68 -35.67 12.81
CA LYS A 5 25.20 -34.92 11.63
C LYS A 5 23.71 -34.59 11.62
N ASN A 6 23.33 -33.61 12.43
CA ASN A 6 22.40 -32.57 11.98
C ASN A 6 22.58 -31.22 12.72
N GLN A 7 23.80 -30.88 13.13
CA GLN A 7 24.10 -29.61 13.81
C GLN A 7 24.50 -28.46 12.88
N LYS A 8 24.52 -28.64 11.55
CA LYS A 8 24.95 -27.59 10.60
C LYS A 8 23.83 -26.72 10.03
N ASP A 9 22.57 -27.10 10.24
CA ASP A 9 21.42 -26.43 9.61
C ASP A 9 20.72 -25.41 10.52
N SER A 10 21.20 -25.23 11.75
CA SER A 10 20.60 -24.32 12.75
C SER A 10 21.29 -22.96 12.88
N THR A 11 22.22 -22.61 11.99
CA THR A 11 22.74 -21.23 11.92
C THR A 11 21.92 -20.47 10.90
N GLY A 12 21.02 -19.60 11.39
CA GLY A 12 20.16 -18.82 10.53
C GLY A 12 20.99 -17.92 9.61
N LEU A 13 20.44 -17.51 8.47
CA LEU A 13 21.13 -16.60 7.55
C LEU A 13 21.62 -15.32 8.25
N LYS A 14 20.94 -14.90 9.32
CA LYS A 14 21.34 -13.80 10.20
C LYS A 14 22.65 -14.07 10.95
N ASP A 15 22.92 -15.31 11.33
CA ASP A 15 24.12 -15.71 12.07
C ASP A 15 25.34 -15.85 11.15
N ARG A 16 25.13 -15.89 9.83
CA ARG A 16 26.18 -15.97 8.80
C ARG A 16 26.50 -14.63 8.14
N LEU A 17 25.63 -13.64 8.31
CA LEU A 17 25.80 -12.30 7.76
C LEU A 17 26.54 -11.42 8.77
N ASP A 18 27.37 -10.53 8.24
CA ASP A 18 27.98 -9.47 9.05
C ASP A 18 26.86 -8.66 9.75
N PRO A 19 26.90 -8.53 11.09
CA PRO A 19 25.91 -7.76 11.85
C PRO A 19 25.71 -6.34 11.33
N GLU A 20 26.76 -5.69 10.82
CA GLU A 20 26.68 -4.34 10.26
C GLU A 20 25.87 -4.33 8.96
N LEU A 21 26.13 -5.30 8.08
CA LEU A 21 25.40 -5.47 6.83
C LEU A 21 23.92 -5.80 7.08
N PHE A 22 23.63 -6.64 8.09
CA PHE A 22 22.27 -6.96 8.47
C PHE A 22 21.50 -5.73 8.96
N GLN A 23 22.11 -4.88 9.78
CA GLN A 23 21.52 -3.63 10.24
C GLN A 23 21.26 -2.66 9.08
N ALA A 24 22.21 -2.51 8.15
CA ALA A 24 22.04 -1.66 6.97
C ALA A 24 20.86 -2.14 6.09
N LEU A 25 20.75 -3.45 5.87
CA LEU A 25 19.64 -4.06 5.11
C LEU A 25 18.30 -3.87 5.83
N GLN A 26 18.26 -4.02 7.15
CA GLN A 26 17.06 -3.81 7.94
C GLN A 26 16.61 -2.34 7.91
N GLY A 27 17.55 -1.40 8.01
CA GLY A 27 17.28 0.03 7.87
C GLY A 27 16.72 0.38 6.49
N LYS A 28 17.35 -0.12 5.42
CA LYS A 28 16.88 0.09 4.04
C LYS A 28 15.49 -0.52 3.81
N LYS A 29 15.22 -1.69 4.37
CA LYS A 29 13.89 -2.33 4.32
C LYS A 29 12.82 -1.46 4.99
N GLN A 30 13.11 -0.87 6.14
CA GLN A 30 12.16 0.02 6.83
C GLN A 30 11.91 1.30 6.03
N GLN A 31 12.97 1.91 5.48
CA GLN A 31 12.86 3.09 4.62
C GLN A 31 11.99 2.81 3.38
N LEU A 32 12.20 1.68 2.70
CA LEU A 32 11.41 1.30 1.52
C LEU A 32 9.93 1.08 1.88
N LYS A 33 9.64 0.40 2.99
CA LYS A 33 8.26 0.24 3.47
C LYS A 33 7.57 1.57 3.76
N GLN A 34 8.28 2.51 4.38
CA GLN A 34 7.74 3.84 4.65
C GLN A 34 7.50 4.62 3.35
N ALA A 35 8.43 4.55 2.39
CA ALA A 35 8.29 5.20 1.09
C ALA A 35 7.10 4.64 0.29
N GLU A 36 6.91 3.32 0.28
CA GLU A 36 5.77 2.68 -0.37
C GLU A 36 4.43 3.07 0.27
N ALA A 37 4.35 3.06 1.61
CA ALA A 37 3.16 3.47 2.33
C ALA A 37 2.79 4.94 2.03
N ASN A 38 3.78 5.83 2.03
CA ASN A 38 3.59 7.24 1.71
C ASN A 38 3.11 7.44 0.26
N LYS A 39 3.68 6.71 -0.69
CA LYS A 39 3.28 6.78 -2.10
C LYS A 39 1.82 6.31 -2.29
N LEU A 40 1.43 5.24 -1.62
CA LEU A 40 0.05 4.72 -1.70
C LEU A 40 -0.95 5.73 -1.13
N GLU A 41 -0.65 6.32 0.02
CA GLU A 41 -1.52 7.31 0.65
C GLU A 41 -1.64 8.58 -0.21
N GLN A 42 -0.53 9.06 -0.78
CA GLN A 42 -0.55 10.19 -1.71
C GLN A 42 -1.42 9.92 -2.94
N GLN A 43 -1.32 8.73 -3.54
CA GLN A 43 -2.16 8.35 -4.68
C GLN A 43 -3.64 8.29 -4.30
N ARG A 44 -3.97 7.73 -3.12
CA ARG A 44 -5.35 7.70 -2.62
C ARG A 44 -5.92 9.10 -2.44
N GLN A 45 -5.14 10.01 -1.84
CA GLN A 45 -5.56 11.39 -1.65
C GLN A 45 -5.73 12.15 -2.97
N GLN A 46 -4.85 11.91 -3.94
CA GLN A 46 -4.99 12.49 -5.29
C GLN A 46 -6.27 12.00 -5.97
N GLN A 47 -6.58 10.70 -5.91
CA GLN A 47 -7.82 10.16 -6.47
C GLN A 47 -9.06 10.78 -5.84
N ILE A 48 -9.08 10.94 -4.51
CA ILE A 48 -10.20 11.59 -3.80
C ILE A 48 -10.34 13.05 -4.24
N LYS A 49 -9.25 13.80 -4.32
CA LYS A 49 -9.27 15.20 -4.77
C LYS A 49 -9.75 15.33 -6.22
N VAL A 50 -9.35 14.42 -7.10
CA VAL A 50 -9.81 14.39 -8.50
C VAL A 50 -11.30 14.08 -8.57
N ARG A 51 -11.81 13.11 -7.81
CA ARG A 51 -13.25 12.81 -7.74
C ARG A 51 -14.05 14.01 -7.26
N LYS A 52 -13.64 14.63 -6.14
CA LYS A 52 -14.29 15.83 -5.61
C LYS A 52 -14.31 17.00 -6.60
N ARG A 53 -13.21 17.23 -7.34
CA ARG A 53 -13.16 18.26 -8.38
C ARG A 53 -14.06 17.92 -9.56
N LYS A 54 -14.14 16.64 -9.95
CA LYS A 54 -15.03 16.22 -11.02
C LYS A 54 -16.49 16.39 -10.61
N GLU A 55 -16.87 15.93 -9.42
CA GLU A 55 -18.21 16.11 -8.85
C GLU A 55 -18.58 17.59 -8.71
N ALA A 56 -17.67 18.44 -8.20
CA ALA A 56 -17.92 19.86 -8.06
C ALA A 56 -18.04 20.61 -9.40
N ASN A 57 -17.45 20.09 -10.48
CA ASN A 57 -17.54 20.67 -11.82
C ASN A 57 -18.55 19.93 -12.73
N LYS A 58 -19.21 18.87 -12.23
CA LYS A 58 -20.28 18.22 -12.97
C LYS A 58 -21.48 19.14 -13.03
N SER A 59 -22.16 19.14 -14.17
CA SER A 59 -23.42 19.86 -14.30
C SER A 59 -24.53 19.11 -13.56
N PHE A 60 -25.59 19.83 -13.16
CA PHE A 60 -26.71 19.24 -12.43
C PHE A 60 -27.38 18.11 -13.20
N ASP A 61 -27.48 18.23 -14.53
CA ASP A 61 -28.05 17.19 -15.39
C ASP A 61 -27.24 15.90 -15.35
N GLU A 62 -25.90 15.96 -15.33
CA GLU A 62 -25.05 14.77 -15.22
C GLU A 62 -25.15 14.11 -13.83
N LEU A 63 -25.23 14.92 -12.77
CA LEU A 63 -25.47 14.43 -11.40
C LEU A 63 -26.86 13.80 -11.27
N LEU A 64 -27.86 14.36 -11.94
CA LEU A 64 -29.24 13.89 -11.94
C LEU A 64 -29.39 12.60 -12.74
N GLU A 65 -28.75 12.49 -13.91
CA GLU A 65 -28.71 11.28 -14.73
C GLU A 65 -27.95 10.12 -14.05
N GLU A 66 -26.88 10.42 -13.31
CA GLU A 66 -26.19 9.42 -12.49
C GLU A 66 -27.00 8.99 -11.25
N SER A 67 -27.93 9.83 -10.80
CA SER A 67 -28.85 9.47 -9.73
C SER A 67 -30.02 8.66 -10.30
N GLU A 68 -30.50 7.65 -9.58
CA GLU A 68 -31.69 6.88 -9.96
C GLU A 68 -33.02 7.69 -9.82
N LEU A 69 -32.93 9.02 -9.70
CA LEU A 69 -34.07 9.91 -9.57
C LEU A 69 -34.67 10.20 -10.94
N ASP A 70 -35.68 9.40 -11.27
CA ASP A 70 -36.55 9.67 -12.41
C ASP A 70 -37.58 10.74 -12.02
N TRP A 71 -37.26 12.00 -12.29
CA TRP A 71 -38.09 13.18 -11.99
C TRP A 71 -39.51 13.08 -12.57
N LYS A 72 -39.72 12.27 -13.61
CA LYS A 72 -41.05 11.99 -14.18
C LYS A 72 -41.96 11.21 -13.22
N LYS A 73 -41.40 10.52 -12.23
CA LYS A 73 -42.16 9.79 -11.20
C LYS A 73 -42.75 10.69 -10.10
N PHE A 74 -42.35 11.96 -10.06
CA PHE A 74 -42.78 12.93 -9.05
C PHE A 74 -43.69 14.03 -9.61
N LYS A 75 -44.11 13.92 -10.88
CA LYS A 75 -44.90 14.94 -11.58
C LYS A 75 -46.38 14.63 -11.59
#